data_AF-A0A564U9Y8-F1
#
_entry.id   AF-A0A564U9Y8-F1
#
_cell.length_a   1.000
_cell.length_b   1.000
_cell.length_c   1.000
_cell.angle_alpha   90.00
_cell.angle_beta   90.00
_cell.angle_gamma   90.00
#
_symmetry.space_group_name_H-M   'P 1'
#
loop_
_entity.id
_entity.type
_entity.pdbx_description
1 polymer ?
#
loop_
_entity_poly.entity_id
_entity_poly.type
_entity_poly.pdbx_seq_one_letter_code
_entity_poly.pdbx_strand_id
1 'polypeptide(L)' 'MEECSVLIETIKSAEDKTSRWFDLPIDYELFRDLLGVEADSGDYQIIDMKLPFAGDIVRTT' A
#
# COMPACT_ATOMS: atom_id res chain seq x y z
N MET A 1 1.87 -20.16 6.48
CA MET A 1 1.44 -18.80 6.86
C MET A 1 1.56 -17.99 5.60
N GLU A 2 0.44 -17.58 5.04
CA GLU A 2 0.40 -16.82 3.80
C GLU A 2 0.60 -15.35 4.15
N GLU A 3 1.83 -14.87 3.96
CA GLU A 3 2.18 -13.47 4.20
C GLU A 3 1.55 -12.62 3.10
N CYS A 4 0.69 -11.70 3.52
CA CYS A 4 0.00 -10.77 2.63
C CYS A 4 0.83 -9.51 2.51
N SER A 5 1.33 -9.17 1.33
CA SER A 5 2.13 -7.97 1.11
C SER A 5 1.51 -7.08 0.05
N VAL A 6 1.55 -5.76 0.23
CA VAL A 6 1.09 -4.78 -0.77
C VAL A 6 2.19 -3.77 -1.06
N LEU A 7 2.37 -3.39 -2.32
CA LEU A 7 3.31 -2.38 -2.76
C LEU A 7 2.58 -1.05 -2.87
N ILE A 8 2.99 -0.11 -2.04
CA ILE A 8 2.40 1.23 -1.98
C ILE A 8 3.42 2.22 -2.51
N GLU A 9 3.00 3.02 -3.50
CA GLU A 9 3.75 4.14 -4.05
C GLU A 9 3.16 5.46 -3.57
N THR A 10 3.97 6.30 -2.93
CA THR A 10 3.60 7.69 -2.68
C THR A 10 3.67 8.50 -3.95
N ILE A 11 2.71 9.39 -4.13
CA ILE A 11 2.64 10.39 -5.21
C ILE A 11 2.59 11.82 -4.67
N LYS A 12 3.00 12.02 -3.41
CA LYS A 12 3.06 13.31 -2.71
C LYS A 12 3.69 14.43 -3.55
N SER A 13 4.75 14.10 -4.28
CA SER A 13 5.36 14.96 -5.30
C SER A 13 5.82 14.09 -6.46
N ALA A 14 5.70 14.56 -7.70
CA ALA A 14 6.14 13.81 -8.89
C ALA A 14 7.63 13.41 -8.85
N GLU A 15 8.43 14.11 -8.05
CA GLU A 15 9.85 13.83 -7.80
C GLU A 15 10.09 12.92 -6.57
N ASP A 16 9.15 12.86 -5.61
CA ASP A 16 9.22 12.04 -4.38
C ASP A 16 8.27 10.84 -4.46
N LYS A 17 8.41 10.06 -5.53
CA LYS A 17 7.76 8.76 -5.64
C LYS A 17 8.54 7.73 -4.83
N THR A 18 8.00 7.33 -3.68
CA THR A 18 8.58 6.28 -2.85
C THR A 18 7.66 5.06 -2.92
N SER A 19 8.18 3.95 -3.44
CA SER A 19 7.45 2.69 -3.54
C SER A 19 8.00 1.67 -2.55
N ARG A 20 7.13 1.12 -1.70
CA ARG A 20 7.53 0.19 -0.66
C ARG A 20 6.50 -0.91 -0.39
N TRP A 21 7.00 -2.12 -0.18
CA TRP A 21 6.21 -3.26 0.23
C TRP A 21 5.88 -3.18 1.73
N PHE A 22 4.62 -3.41 2.05
CA PHE A 22 4.09 -3.49 3.41
C PHE A 22 3.45 -4.86 3.62
N ASP A 23 3.79 -5.52 4.70
CA ASP A 23 3.11 -6.71 5.21
C ASP A 23 1.83 -6.33 5.96
N LEU A 24 0.80 -7.19 5.87
CA LEU A 24 -0.43 -7.05 6.63
C LEU A 24 -0.30 -7.70 8.03
N PRO A 25 -0.83 -7.07 9.10
CA PRO A 25 -1.53 -5.79 9.10
C PRO A 25 -0.56 -4.61 8.96
N ILE A 26 -0.90 -3.63 8.10
CA ILE A 26 -0.06 -2.44 7.92
C ILE A 26 -0.18 -1.56 9.16
N ASP A 27 0.95 -1.30 9.82
CA ASP A 27 1.04 -0.27 10.85
C ASP A 27 0.95 1.12 10.23
N TYR A 28 -0.09 1.88 10.58
CA TYR A 28 -0.27 3.26 10.12
C TYR A 28 0.85 4.20 10.59
N GLU A 29 1.44 3.91 11.75
CA GLU A 29 2.62 4.63 12.25
C GLU A 29 3.83 4.38 11.34
N LEU A 30 4.08 3.12 10.99
CA LEU A 30 5.14 2.73 10.07
C LEU A 30 4.90 3.29 8.66
N PHE A 31 3.64 3.30 8.22
CA PHE A 31 3.24 3.88 6.94
C PHE A 31 3.57 5.37 6.88
N ARG A 32 3.18 6.17 7.90
CA ARG A 32 3.53 7.60 7.96
C ARG A 32 5.04 7.82 8.10
N ASP A 33 5.76 6.96 8.81
CA ASP A 33 7.20 7.10 8.99
C ASP A 33 7.98 6.77 7.72
N LEU A 34 7.62 5.67 7.04
CA LEU A 34 8.28 5.21 5.81
C LEU A 34 7.89 6.04 4.59
N LEU A 35 6.61 6.37 4.44
CA LEU A 35 6.09 7.08 3.27
C LEU A 35 5.99 8.59 3.49
N GLY A 36 5.95 9.06 4.74
CA GLY A 36 5.84 10.49 5.03
C GLY A 36 4.53 11.13 4.56
N VAL A 37 3.53 10.31 4.21
CA VAL A 37 2.19 10.74 3.75
C VAL A 37 1.14 10.32 4.75
N GLU A 38 0.07 11.10 4.83
CA GLU A 38 -1.08 10.76 5.65
C GLU A 38 -1.98 9.80 4.90
N ALA A 39 -2.50 8.76 5.56
CA ALA A 39 -3.38 7.77 4.92
C ALA A 39 -4.73 8.36 4.42
N ASP A 40 -5.10 9.56 4.91
CA ASP A 40 -6.27 10.31 4.45
C ASP A 40 -5.99 11.20 3.23
N SER A 41 -4.70 11.46 2.99
CA SER A 41 -4.21 12.20 1.86
C SER A 41 -4.10 11.22 0.70
N GLY A 42 -4.84 11.41 -0.39
CA GLY A 42 -4.77 10.59 -1.61
C GLY A 42 -3.40 10.59 -2.32
N ASP A 43 -2.34 10.93 -1.59
CA ASP A 43 -0.93 11.04 -1.95
C ASP A 43 -0.22 9.69 -2.00
N TYR A 44 -0.96 8.58 -2.03
CA TYR A 44 -0.41 7.25 -2.26
C TYR A 44 -1.37 6.39 -3.08
N GLN A 45 -0.80 5.39 -3.73
CA GLN A 45 -1.51 4.41 -4.53
C GLN A 45 -0.89 3.04 -4.35
N ILE A 46 -1.73 2.02 -4.21
CA ILE A 46 -1.28 0.63 -4.20
C ILE A 46 -1.04 0.23 -5.64
N ILE A 47 0.21 0.03 -6.03
CA ILE A 47 0.59 -0.34 -7.39
C ILE A 47 0.74 -1.85 -7.58
N ASP A 48 0.92 -2.61 -6.50
CA ASP A 48 0.98 -4.07 -6.54
C ASP A 48 0.44 -4.69 -5.24
N MET A 49 -0.06 -5.91 -5.31
CA MET A 49 -0.65 -6.64 -4.18
C MET A 49 -0.27 -8.10 -4.29
N LYS A 50 0.67 -8.54 -3.46
CA LYS A 50 1.07 -9.93 -3.35
C LYS A 50 0.26 -10.61 -2.26
N LEU A 51 -0.95 -10.97 -2.64
CA LEU A 51 -1.94 -11.63 -1.80
C LEU A 51 -2.22 -13.01 -2.42
N PRO A 52 -1.98 -14.12 -1.71
CA PRO A 52 -2.26 -15.46 -2.24
C PRO A 52 -3.76 -15.75 -2.43
N PHE A 53 -4.64 -14.90 -1.88
CA PHE A 53 -6.10 -14.94 -2.05
C PHE A 53 -6.69 -13.79 -2.91
N ALA A 54 -5.88 -12.86 -3.45
CA ALA A 54 -6.42 -11.69 -4.17
C ALA A 54 -6.97 -11.96 -5.59
N GLY A 55 -7.12 -13.22 -5.97
CA GLY A 55 -7.90 -13.59 -7.15
C GLY A 55 -9.42 -13.39 -6.98
N ASP A 56 -9.92 -13.18 -5.76
CA ASP A 56 -11.36 -13.25 -5.45
C ASP A 56 -12.00 -11.94 -4.95
N ILE A 57 -11.40 -10.77 -5.24
CA ILE A 57 -12.19 -9.52 -5.29
C ILE A 57 -12.87 -9.38 -6.65
N VAL A 58 -13.63 -10.40 -7.04
CA VAL A 58 -14.71 -10.22 -8.00
C VAL A 58 -15.69 -9.26 -7.36
N ARG A 59 -15.88 -8.12 -8.02
CA ARG A 59 -16.99 -7.20 -7.80
C ARG A 59 -18.28 -8.00 -7.60
N THR A 60 -18.71 -8.18 -6.36
CA THR A 60 -20.12 -8.51 -6.08
C THR A 60 -20.87 -7.19 -6.25
N THR A 61 -21.27 -6.91 -7.49
CA THR A 61 -22.36 -5.98 -7.79
C THR A 61 -23.52 -6.80 -8.32
#